data_AF-A0A916G124-F1
#
_entry.id   AF-A0A916G124-F1
#
_cell.length_a   1.000
_cell.length_b   1.000
_cell.length_c   1.000
_cell.angle_alpha   90.00
_cell.angle_beta   90.00
_cell.angle_gamma   90.00
#
_symmetry.space_group_name_H-M   'P 1'
#
loop_
_entity.id
_entity.type
_entity.pdbx_description
1 polymer ?
#
loop_
_entity_poly.entity_id
_entity_poly.type
_entity_poly.pdbx_seq_one_letter_code
_entity_poly.pdbx_strand_id
1 'polypeptide(L)'
;MLNGGRAPYLEFLRNLTPQIVLLTVTFIYGKNLEFSRIDLSNFVPTFVWWVFFGAFMLALYVNAALFYERCFGNWKAWRTRLEKRLTARGILGYRRRLAAKMRATWHFRFVEFVELILVFYFFTFALSAVVVMSYFSAAGILRNMHAG
;
A
#
# COMPACT_ATOMS: atom_id res chain seq x y z
N MET A 1 -6.20 6.33 -21.66
CA MET A 1 -5.15 6.27 -20.62
C MET A 1 -5.68 6.12 -19.20
N LEU A 2 -6.99 6.32 -18.93
CA LEU A 2 -7.68 5.77 -17.74
C LEU A 2 -9.10 5.29 -18.13
N ASN A 3 -9.23 4.46 -19.16
CA ASN A 3 -10.53 3.89 -19.57
C ASN A 3 -10.93 2.77 -18.60
N GLY A 4 -11.29 3.16 -17.37
CA GLY A 4 -11.67 2.26 -16.27
C GLY A 4 -10.91 2.51 -14.95
N GLY A 5 -9.76 3.19 -14.99
CA GLY A 5 -8.91 3.44 -13.81
C GLY A 5 -9.33 4.61 -12.91
N ARG A 6 -10.21 5.50 -13.39
CA ARG A 6 -10.65 6.69 -12.62
C ARG A 6 -11.42 6.33 -11.36
N ALA A 7 -12.35 5.38 -11.42
CA ALA A 7 -13.15 4.99 -10.27
C ALA A 7 -12.30 4.30 -9.17
N PRO A 8 -11.44 3.31 -9.50
CA PRO A 8 -10.50 2.74 -8.54
C PRO A 8 -9.56 3.78 -7.92
N TYR A 9 -9.11 4.75 -8.71
CA TYR A 9 -8.26 5.84 -8.22
C TYR A 9 -8.97 6.73 -7.18
N LEU A 10 -10.19 7.19 -7.49
CA LEU A 10 -10.95 8.03 -6.56
C LEU A 10 -11.30 7.28 -5.27
N GLU A 11 -11.62 6.00 -5.37
CA GLU A 11 -11.88 5.14 -4.21
C GLU A 11 -10.63 4.95 -3.36
N PHE A 12 -9.47 4.75 -3.98
CA PHE A 12 -8.19 4.68 -3.29
C PHE A 12 -7.91 5.97 -2.51
N LEU A 13 -8.09 7.14 -3.14
CA LEU A 13 -7.91 8.45 -2.50
C LEU A 13 -8.88 8.66 -1.34
N ARG A 14 -10.14 8.25 -1.50
CA ARG A 14 -11.16 8.35 -0.44
C ARG A 14 -10.76 7.55 0.80
N ASN A 15 -10.14 6.40 0.61
CA ASN A 15 -9.65 5.55 1.69
C ASN A 15 -8.38 6.08 2.39
N LEU A 16 -7.72 7.13 1.87
CA LEU A 16 -6.59 7.77 2.55
C LEU A 16 -7.03 8.53 3.81
N THR A 17 -8.24 9.09 3.85
CA THR A 17 -8.70 9.88 5.01
C THR A 17 -8.81 9.01 6.28
N PRO A 18 -9.48 7.84 6.25
CA PRO A 18 -9.45 6.93 7.40
C PRO A 18 -8.03 6.47 7.78
N GLN A 19 -7.15 6.25 6.80
CA GLN A 19 -5.75 5.89 7.07
C GLN A 19 -4.99 7.00 7.80
N ILE A 20 -5.21 8.26 7.42
CA ILE A 20 -4.64 9.42 8.11
C ILE A 20 -5.10 9.46 9.57
N VAL A 21 -6.40 9.24 9.82
CA VAL A 21 -6.94 9.23 11.20
C VAL A 21 -6.30 8.11 12.02
N LEU A 22 -6.24 6.89 11.48
CA LEU A 22 -5.63 5.75 12.17
C LEU A 22 -4.17 6.04 12.54
N LEU A 23 -3.39 6.53 11.58
CA LEU A 23 -1.98 6.82 11.79
C LEU A 23 -1.75 8.05 12.70
N THR A 24 -2.66 9.03 12.67
CA THR A 24 -2.64 10.18 13.61
C THR A 24 -2.77 9.69 15.05
N VAL A 25 -3.73 8.80 15.32
CA VAL A 25 -3.90 8.20 16.66
C VAL A 25 -2.65 7.40 17.05
N THR A 26 -2.11 6.60 16.11
CA THR A 26 -0.84 5.90 16.33
C THR A 26 0.30 6.85 16.72
N PHE A 27 0.45 8.01 16.07
CA PHE A 27 1.49 8.97 16.46
C PHE A 27 1.26 9.60 17.84
N ILE A 28 0.01 9.93 18.18
CA ILE A 28 -0.32 10.50 19.50
C ILE A 28 0.07 9.54 20.61
N TYR A 29 -0.36 8.27 20.53
CA TYR A 29 -0.04 7.28 21.55
C TYR A 29 1.42 6.81 21.49
N GLY A 30 2.05 6.86 20.31
CA GLY A 30 3.42 6.41 20.10
C GLY A 30 4.48 7.33 20.70
N LYS A 31 4.18 8.61 20.91
CA LYS A 31 5.11 9.61 21.47
C LYS A 31 5.73 9.17 22.81
N ASN A 32 4.94 8.51 23.65
CA ASN A 32 5.33 8.16 25.02
C ASN A 32 5.70 6.68 25.17
N LEU A 33 5.74 5.91 24.07
CA LEU A 33 6.07 4.49 24.12
C LEU A 33 7.58 4.28 24.09
N GLU A 34 8.06 3.53 25.07
CA GLU A 34 9.45 3.11 25.15
C GLU A 34 9.57 1.67 24.65
N PHE A 35 9.92 1.49 23.38
CA PHE A 35 9.99 0.17 22.74
C PHE A 35 11.17 -0.71 23.20
N SER A 36 12.06 -0.18 24.05
CA SER A 36 13.24 -0.90 24.56
C SER A 36 12.92 -1.89 25.68
N ARG A 37 11.75 -1.77 26.33
CA ARG A 37 11.34 -2.61 27.46
C ARG A 37 9.85 -2.92 27.42
N ILE A 38 9.47 -4.06 27.97
CA ILE A 38 8.05 -4.40 28.17
C ILE A 38 7.58 -3.68 29.44
N ASP A 39 6.91 -2.54 29.27
CA ASP A 39 6.37 -1.75 30.37
C ASP A 39 4.86 -2.02 30.55
N LEU A 40 4.52 -2.82 31.56
CA LEU A 40 3.13 -3.15 31.90
C LEU A 40 2.36 -1.95 32.48
N SER A 41 3.06 -0.91 32.97
CA SER A 41 2.38 0.30 33.47
C SER A 41 1.80 1.16 32.34
N ASN A 42 2.41 1.07 31.14
CA ASN A 42 1.96 1.74 29.92
C ASN A 42 1.20 0.78 28.98
N PHE A 43 0.58 -0.27 29.53
CA PHE A 43 -0.10 -1.30 28.73
C PHE A 43 -1.21 -0.74 27.85
N VAL A 44 -2.07 0.16 28.38
CA VAL A 44 -3.20 0.72 27.63
C VAL A 44 -2.73 1.55 26.42
N PRO A 45 -1.85 2.55 26.56
CA PRO A 45 -1.27 3.27 25.41
C PRO A 45 -0.60 2.35 24.39
N THR A 46 0.14 1.35 24.87
CA THR A 46 0.84 0.37 24.02
C THR A 46 -0.15 -0.47 23.21
N PHE A 47 -1.20 -0.95 23.85
CA PHE A 47 -2.27 -1.72 23.20
C PHE A 47 -2.99 -0.89 22.14
N VAL A 48 -3.40 0.35 22.48
CA VAL A 48 -4.05 1.27 21.53
C VAL A 48 -3.14 1.52 20.33
N TRP A 49 -1.85 1.77 20.55
CA TRP A 49 -0.88 1.96 19.47
C TRP A 49 -0.84 0.77 18.51
N TRP A 50 -0.70 -0.45 19.03
CA TRP A 50 -0.64 -1.67 18.21
C TRP A 50 -1.93 -1.93 17.44
N VAL A 51 -3.10 -1.70 18.06
CA VAL A 51 -4.40 -1.88 17.40
C VAL A 51 -4.55 -0.91 16.23
N PHE A 52 -4.30 0.39 16.46
CA PHE A 52 -4.47 1.40 15.42
C PHE A 52 -3.40 1.29 14.32
N PHE A 53 -2.16 0.96 14.68
CA PHE A 53 -1.10 0.72 13.70
C PHE A 53 -1.37 -0.54 12.86
N GLY A 54 -1.82 -1.63 13.49
CA GLY A 54 -2.23 -2.85 12.80
C GLY A 54 -3.41 -2.60 11.86
N ALA A 55 -4.42 -1.85 12.32
CA ALA A 55 -5.55 -1.43 11.47
C ALA A 55 -5.09 -0.55 10.30
N PHE A 56 -4.17 0.39 10.51
CA PHE A 56 -3.57 1.20 9.46
C PHE A 56 -2.87 0.32 8.41
N MET A 57 -2.04 -0.63 8.84
CA MET A 57 -1.33 -1.54 7.94
C MET A 57 -2.30 -2.42 7.14
N LEU A 58 -3.34 -2.94 7.78
CA LEU A 58 -4.37 -3.72 7.11
C LEU A 58 -5.15 -2.87 6.10
N ALA A 59 -5.53 -1.64 6.47
CA ALA A 59 -6.23 -0.71 5.60
C ALA A 59 -5.37 -0.32 4.39
N LEU A 60 -4.06 -0.09 4.60
CA LEU A 60 -3.11 0.18 3.51
C LEU A 60 -3.02 -1.01 2.56
N TYR A 61 -2.85 -2.22 3.09
CA TYR A 61 -2.75 -3.45 2.30
C TYR A 61 -4.02 -3.69 1.48
N VAL A 62 -5.19 -3.66 2.11
CA VAL A 62 -6.48 -3.90 1.45
C VAL A 62 -6.77 -2.83 0.39
N ASN A 63 -6.51 -1.55 0.70
CA ASN A 63 -6.72 -0.47 -0.26
C ASN A 63 -5.80 -0.62 -1.48
N ALA A 64 -4.53 -0.99 -1.26
CA ALA A 64 -3.57 -1.23 -2.33
C ALA A 64 -3.95 -2.45 -3.18
N ALA A 65 -4.35 -3.55 -2.54
CA ALA A 65 -4.79 -4.77 -3.21
C ALA A 65 -6.02 -4.52 -4.09
N LEU A 66 -7.05 -3.85 -3.55
CA LEU A 66 -8.27 -3.50 -4.30
C LEU A 66 -7.96 -2.59 -5.49
N PHE A 67 -7.10 -1.58 -5.30
CA PHE A 67 -6.68 -0.71 -6.39
C PHE A 67 -5.96 -1.50 -7.50
N TYR A 68 -5.03 -2.38 -7.12
CA TYR A 68 -4.31 -3.22 -8.08
C TYR A 68 -5.25 -4.18 -8.83
N GLU A 69 -6.15 -4.86 -8.13
CA GLU A 69 -7.11 -5.79 -8.74
C GLU A 69 -8.04 -5.09 -9.74
N ARG A 70 -8.52 -3.89 -9.41
CA ARG A 70 -9.42 -3.14 -10.28
C ARG A 70 -8.70 -2.51 -11.48
N CYS A 71 -7.46 -2.04 -11.30
CA CYS A 71 -6.66 -1.48 -12.40
C CYS A 71 -6.12 -2.56 -13.34
N PHE A 72 -5.78 -3.75 -12.82
CA PHE A 72 -5.08 -4.80 -13.58
C PHE A 72 -5.84 -6.14 -13.61
N GLY A 73 -7.17 -6.17 -13.52
CA GLY A 73 -7.95 -7.41 -13.42
C GLY A 73 -7.66 -8.44 -14.53
N ASN A 74 -7.36 -7.99 -15.75
CA ASN A 74 -7.00 -8.87 -16.88
C ASN A 74 -5.58 -9.46 -16.79
N TRP A 75 -4.72 -8.92 -15.92
CA TRP A 75 -3.34 -9.36 -15.74
C TRP A 75 -3.24 -10.81 -15.26
N LYS A 76 -4.11 -11.21 -14.32
CA LYS A 76 -4.13 -12.57 -13.77
C LYS A 76 -4.43 -13.58 -14.88
N ALA A 77 -5.47 -13.33 -15.67
CA ALA A 77 -5.85 -14.19 -16.79
C ALA A 77 -4.79 -14.24 -17.89
N TRP A 78 -4.13 -13.11 -18.18
CA TRP A 78 -3.02 -13.07 -19.14
C TRP A 78 -1.79 -13.82 -18.63
N ARG A 79 -1.41 -13.64 -17.36
CA ARG A 79 -0.27 -14.32 -16.73
C ARG A 79 -0.47 -15.83 -16.72
N THR A 80 -1.67 -16.31 -16.39
CA THR A 80 -2.00 -17.74 -16.44
C THR A 80 -1.90 -18.28 -17.87
N ARG A 81 -2.36 -17.53 -18.88
CA ARG A 81 -2.20 -17.91 -20.30
C ARG A 81 -0.74 -17.95 -20.72
N LEU A 82 0.07 -16.97 -20.29
CA LEU A 82 1.49 -16.92 -20.57
C LEU A 82 2.23 -18.09 -19.91
N GLU A 83 1.94 -18.42 -18.65
CA GLU A 83 2.53 -19.56 -17.95
C GLU A 83 2.21 -20.89 -18.62
N LYS A 84 0.97 -21.08 -19.09
CA LYS A 84 0.61 -22.25 -19.90
C LYS A 84 1.42 -22.31 -21.20
N ARG A 85 1.58 -21.19 -21.91
CA ARG A 85 2.39 -21.11 -23.16
C ARG A 85 3.87 -21.38 -22.91
N LEU A 86 4.45 -20.84 -21.84
CA LEU A 86 5.86 -21.07 -21.49
C LEU A 86 6.12 -22.52 -21.08
N THR A 87 5.16 -23.15 -20.41
CA THR A 87 5.22 -24.57 -20.03
C THR A 87 5.07 -25.46 -21.26
N ALA A 88 4.12 -25.17 -22.15
CA ALA A 88 3.94 -25.88 -23.41
C ALA A 88 5.17 -25.79 -24.35
N ARG A 89 5.93 -24.69 -24.26
CA ARG A 89 7.21 -24.51 -24.98
C ARG A 89 8.41 -25.19 -24.30
N GLY A 90 8.20 -25.95 -23.23
CA GLY A 90 9.27 -26.67 -22.53
C GLY A 90 10.29 -25.75 -21.82
N ILE A 91 9.95 -24.48 -21.57
CA ILE A 91 10.85 -23.55 -20.88
C ILE A 91 10.83 -23.90 -19.38
N LEU A 92 11.77 -24.76 -19.00
CA LEU A 92 12.03 -25.19 -17.64
C LEU A 92 13.20 -24.38 -17.05
N GLY A 93 13.09 -24.01 -15.78
CA GLY A 93 14.08 -23.22 -15.05
C GLY A 93 13.63 -21.80 -14.69
N TYR A 94 13.86 -21.43 -13.42
CA TYR A 94 13.40 -20.15 -12.83
C TYR A 94 13.92 -18.92 -13.60
N ARG A 95 15.22 -18.85 -13.87
CA ARG A 95 15.85 -17.70 -14.56
C ARG A 95 15.34 -17.52 -15.99
N ARG A 96 15.23 -18.61 -16.76
CA ARG A 96 14.73 -18.59 -18.15
C ARG A 96 13.24 -18.22 -18.21
N ARG A 97 12.44 -18.72 -17.27
CA ARG A 97 11.04 -18.31 -17.12
C ARG A 97 10.91 -16.84 -16.76
N LEU A 98 11.74 -16.33 -15.85
CA LEU A 98 11.71 -14.92 -15.45
C LEU A 98 12.07 -14.01 -16.64
N ALA A 99 13.14 -14.31 -17.36
CA ALA A 99 13.55 -13.57 -18.55
C ALA A 99 12.49 -13.61 -19.66
N ALA A 100 11.88 -14.78 -19.92
CA ALA A 100 10.82 -14.92 -20.91
C ALA A 100 9.55 -14.15 -20.51
N LYS A 101 9.21 -14.12 -19.21
CA LYS A 101 8.12 -13.29 -18.68
C LYS A 101 8.41 -11.81 -18.85
N MET A 102 9.59 -11.34 -18.44
CA MET A 102 9.97 -9.93 -18.59
C MET A 102 9.95 -9.51 -20.07
N ARG A 103 10.53 -10.31 -20.97
CA ARG A 103 10.55 -10.00 -22.41
C ARG A 103 9.15 -10.02 -23.01
N ALA A 104 8.29 -10.97 -22.62
CA ALA A 104 6.90 -11.01 -23.10
C ALA A 104 6.08 -9.83 -22.57
N THR A 105 6.25 -9.44 -21.31
CA THR A 105 5.61 -8.24 -20.75
C THR A 105 6.08 -6.99 -21.47
N TRP A 106 7.39 -6.82 -21.64
CA TRP A 106 7.95 -5.65 -22.31
C TRP A 106 7.47 -5.52 -23.76
N HIS A 107 7.43 -6.62 -24.51
CA HIS A 107 7.13 -6.58 -25.94
C HIS A 107 5.63 -6.49 -26.24
N PHE A 108 4.79 -7.18 -25.47
CA PHE A 108 3.34 -7.23 -25.74
C PHE A 108 2.52 -6.27 -24.87
N ARG A 109 3.09 -5.76 -23.78
CA ARG A 109 2.41 -5.00 -22.73
C ARG A 109 3.28 -3.88 -22.13
N PHE A 110 4.00 -3.16 -23.00
CA PHE A 110 4.83 -2.01 -22.59
C PHE A 110 4.00 -0.96 -21.86
N VAL A 111 2.77 -0.71 -22.31
CA VAL A 111 1.85 0.24 -21.67
C VAL A 111 1.54 -0.17 -20.24
N GLU A 112 1.22 -1.45 -19.99
CA GLU A 112 0.95 -1.94 -18.63
C GLU A 112 2.19 -1.90 -17.73
N PHE A 113 3.40 -2.07 -18.30
CA PHE A 113 4.63 -1.89 -17.55
C PHE A 113 4.84 -0.44 -17.10
N VAL A 114 4.59 0.52 -18.01
CA VAL A 114 4.62 1.95 -17.67
C VAL A 114 3.54 2.28 -16.62
N GLU A 115 2.33 1.73 -16.76
CA GLU A 115 1.27 1.88 -15.76
C GLU A 115 1.69 1.34 -14.39
N LEU A 116 2.37 0.19 -14.32
CA LEU A 116 2.85 -0.37 -13.07
C LEU A 116 3.90 0.52 -12.38
N ILE A 117 4.81 1.11 -13.16
CA ILE A 117 5.78 2.10 -12.65
C ILE A 117 5.04 3.35 -12.12
N LEU A 118 4.08 3.88 -12.88
CA LEU A 118 3.29 5.03 -12.45
C LEU A 118 2.52 4.74 -11.16
N VAL A 119 1.92 3.56 -11.07
CA VAL A 119 1.22 3.10 -9.86
C VAL A 119 2.17 2.99 -8.68
N PHE A 120 3.38 2.46 -8.87
CA PHE A 120 4.39 2.41 -7.81
C PHE A 120 4.73 3.81 -7.28
N TYR A 121 5.04 4.77 -8.16
CA TYR A 121 5.29 6.15 -7.74
C TYR A 121 4.08 6.78 -7.05
N PHE A 122 2.89 6.58 -7.59
CA PHE A 122 1.65 7.05 -6.99
C PHE A 122 1.46 6.52 -5.56
N PHE A 123 1.71 5.23 -5.32
CA PHE A 123 1.65 4.64 -3.98
C PHE A 123 2.67 5.27 -3.04
N THR A 124 3.89 5.51 -3.49
CA THR A 124 4.92 6.19 -2.68
C THR A 124 4.45 7.58 -2.29
N PHE A 125 3.98 8.38 -3.25
CA PHE A 125 3.48 9.73 -2.97
C PHE A 125 2.26 9.72 -2.04
N ALA A 126 1.30 8.83 -2.26
CA ALA A 126 0.12 8.70 -1.41
C ALA A 126 0.49 8.31 0.02
N LEU A 127 1.39 7.34 0.20
CA LEU A 127 1.86 6.93 1.52
C LEU A 127 2.61 8.07 2.23
N SER A 128 3.50 8.77 1.52
CA SER A 128 4.19 9.94 2.06
C SER A 128 3.22 11.03 2.48
N ALA A 129 2.20 11.32 1.67
CA ALA A 129 1.16 12.28 2.02
C ALA A 129 0.40 11.85 3.28
N VAL A 130 0.01 10.58 3.40
CA VAL A 130 -0.65 10.05 4.59
C VAL A 130 0.23 10.23 5.83
N VAL A 131 1.51 9.87 5.75
CA VAL A 131 2.46 10.01 6.87
C VAL A 131 2.60 11.47 7.30
N VAL A 132 2.85 12.38 6.34
CA VAL A 132 3.05 13.80 6.62
C VAL A 132 1.78 14.44 7.21
N MET A 133 0.62 14.18 6.61
CA MET A 133 -0.65 14.72 7.10
C MET A 133 -1.01 14.19 8.49
N SER A 134 -0.73 12.91 8.74
CA SER A 134 -0.96 12.31 10.06
C SER A 134 -0.05 12.90 11.13
N TYR A 135 1.23 13.15 10.78
CA TYR A 135 2.17 13.79 11.67
C TYR A 135 1.75 15.22 12.05
N PHE A 136 1.40 16.04 11.06
CA PHE A 136 0.95 17.41 11.32
C PHE A 136 -0.35 17.44 12.15
N SER A 137 -1.29 16.53 11.86
CA SER A 137 -2.53 16.41 12.63
C SER A 137 -2.26 16.03 14.09
N ALA A 138 -1.40 15.03 14.31
CA ALA A 138 -1.00 14.60 15.65
C ALA A 138 -0.28 15.72 16.42
N ALA A 139 0.68 16.40 15.77
CA ALA A 139 1.41 17.51 16.36
C ALA A 139 0.49 18.68 16.75
N GLY A 140 -0.50 19.01 15.92
CA GLY A 140 -1.50 20.03 16.22
C GLY A 140 -2.36 19.67 17.43
N ILE A 141 -2.86 18.43 17.48
CA ILE A 141 -3.66 17.93 18.62
C ILE A 141 -2.84 17.97 19.92
N LEU A 142 -1.61 17.47 19.90
CA LEU A 142 -0.73 17.45 21.06
C LEU A 142 -0.39 18.87 21.56
N ARG A 143 -0.16 19.82 20.66
CA ARG A 143 0.05 21.23 21.05
C ARG A 143 -1.16 21.81 21.77
N ASN A 144 -2.37 21.55 21.26
CA ASN A 144 -3.59 22.06 21.88
C ASN A 144 -3.86 21.44 23.26
N MET A 145 -3.50 20.17 23.47
CA MET A 145 -3.62 19.50 24.77
C MET A 145 -2.66 20.04 25.84
N HIS A 146 -1.54 20.65 25.45
CA HIS A 146 -0.57 21.25 26.38
C HIS A 146 -0.84 22.74 26.66
N ALA A 147 -1.71 23.38 25.88
CA ALA A 147 -2.00 24.81 25.98
C ALA A 147 -3.27 25.13 26.79
N GLY A 148 -4.09 24.14 27.13
CA GLY A 148 -5.27 24.27 27.99
C GLY A 148 -5.06 23.55 29.31
#